data_AF-A0AAU2K285-F1
#
_entry.id   AF-A0AAU2K285-F1
#
_cell.length_a   1.000
_cell.length_b   1.000
_cell.length_c   1.000
_cell.angle_alpha   90.00
_cell.angle_beta   90.00
_cell.angle_gamma   90.00
#
_symmetry.space_group_name_H-M   'P 1'
#
loop_
_entity.id
_entity.type
_entity.pdbx_description
1 polymer ?
#
loop_
_entity_poly.entity_id
_entity_poly.type
_entity_poly.pdbx_seq_one_letter_code
_entity_poly.pdbx_strand_id
1 'polypeptide(L)'
;MRRHRIMGLLGAIALTAGTLAAAGPAHGLTPAGPVPGPAQGVGAAAEPPPAEFGTDWHDPLTAAPPVARPATRSCEVTLAEAEFRDFTPYRGSYEPPTACGPADWAKVVLRLDGKVKGRQYDRLGNLSLGGVEILRTSTPQPSPDGVTWSVEKDVTRYRDTLARPQPVEMLIGNVVNETYTGVIDVKVTLTFHAAQGAVRPAATPDRVLPLTTPSVTTPRNTERILAEVYATGSGGGCEEYWYMTTPDAAPYSCKAADGPYREVRITVDGRLAGIAAPFPTVWTGGWSNPFLWYVTPGPRAFDVQPVVYDLTPFAALLNDGRPHRIEVTVAGVPAGQSGWSTPTNLLLWQDETREVVTGALTRHEQSEPAGSSRWTPAAPGAEHRLDTEGEHRLTVAGHLDTSHGRVTTTVTRAVHNTSVHRWTDGENRDALTATWTDEESVTRGPTTTRTDRTYTMDGETTLGAGDRLRTVLSLGDRADTVTLRGGRRVDFARLDDRYTGDATYTANVPRDQRHAVATTSARYRLHGSGTPGGCYDRTVGTVQGTLTVDRRRC
;
A
#
# COMPACT_ATOMS: atom_id res chain seq x y z
N MET A 1 -12.99 -39.79 -14.66
CA MET A 1 -13.19 -38.34 -14.85
C MET A 1 -12.59 -37.61 -13.65
N ARG A 2 -11.36 -37.10 -13.78
CA ARG A 2 -10.67 -36.33 -12.72
C ARG A 2 -11.18 -34.89 -12.78
N ARG A 3 -12.07 -34.51 -11.87
CA ARG A 3 -12.54 -33.13 -11.71
C ARG A 3 -11.33 -32.24 -11.38
N HIS A 4 -11.02 -31.29 -12.27
CA HIS A 4 -9.99 -30.30 -12.03
C HIS A 4 -10.55 -29.29 -11.03
N ARG A 5 -9.95 -29.23 -9.84
CA ARG A 5 -10.20 -28.15 -8.88
C ARG A 5 -9.71 -26.85 -9.51
N ILE A 6 -10.30 -25.72 -9.15
CA ILE A 6 -9.71 -24.39 -9.40
C ILE A 6 -8.33 -24.41 -8.72
N MET A 7 -7.29 -24.78 -9.47
CA MET A 7 -5.91 -24.73 -9.03
C MET A 7 -5.38 -23.38 -9.48
N GLY A 8 -5.93 -22.35 -8.84
CA GLY A 8 -5.44 -20.97 -8.91
C GLY A 8 -4.52 -20.64 -7.75
N LEU A 9 -3.85 -21.63 -7.15
CA LEU A 9 -2.83 -21.41 -6.11
C LEU A 9 -1.85 -22.58 -6.17
N LEU A 10 -0.56 -22.28 -5.97
CA LEU A 10 0.62 -23.18 -5.95
C LEU A 10 1.37 -23.33 -7.27
N GLY A 11 2.40 -22.49 -7.40
CA GLY A 11 3.48 -22.64 -8.37
C GLY A 11 4.77 -21.96 -7.88
N ALA A 12 5.25 -22.33 -6.69
CA ALA A 12 6.59 -21.99 -6.23
C ALA A 12 7.32 -23.28 -5.84
N ILE A 13 8.20 -23.77 -6.71
CA ILE A 13 9.18 -24.84 -6.38
C ILE A 13 10.54 -24.48 -6.99
N ALA A 14 11.57 -24.81 -6.21
CA ALA A 14 12.97 -24.38 -6.25
C ALA A 14 13.92 -25.21 -7.15
N LEU A 15 15.17 -24.71 -7.27
CA LEU A 15 16.46 -25.35 -7.67
C LEU A 15 16.64 -25.59 -9.19
N THR A 16 17.81 -25.47 -9.84
CA THR A 16 19.25 -25.49 -9.49
C THR A 16 20.05 -24.73 -10.56
N ALA A 17 21.21 -24.17 -10.17
CA ALA A 17 22.15 -23.46 -11.03
C ALA A 17 22.79 -24.33 -12.14
N GLY A 18 22.94 -23.76 -13.33
CA GLY A 18 23.73 -24.29 -14.43
C GLY A 18 24.41 -23.15 -15.19
N THR A 19 25.71 -22.98 -14.97
CA THR A 19 26.59 -22.07 -15.70
C THR A 19 26.82 -22.56 -17.13
N LEU A 20 26.78 -21.66 -18.12
CA LEU A 20 27.64 -21.72 -19.31
C LEU A 20 27.61 -20.39 -20.06
N ALA A 21 28.80 -19.82 -20.23
CA ALA A 21 29.09 -18.62 -21.00
C ALA A 21 29.33 -18.98 -22.48
N ALA A 22 28.97 -18.08 -23.39
CA ALA A 22 29.84 -17.61 -24.47
C ALA A 22 29.16 -16.52 -25.30
N ALA A 23 29.95 -15.48 -25.62
CA ALA A 23 29.58 -14.28 -26.33
C ALA A 23 29.47 -14.48 -27.85
N GLY A 24 28.58 -13.71 -28.49
CA GLY A 24 28.55 -13.48 -29.94
C GLY A 24 28.92 -12.01 -30.26
N PRO A 25 29.60 -11.72 -31.39
CA PRO A 25 30.21 -10.42 -31.65
C PRO A 25 29.25 -9.41 -32.27
N ALA A 26 29.58 -8.14 -32.02
CA ALA A 26 28.90 -6.93 -32.48
C ALA A 26 29.04 -6.68 -34.00
N HIS A 27 27.95 -6.26 -34.63
CA HIS A 27 27.87 -5.51 -35.91
C HIS A 27 26.57 -4.68 -35.81
N GLY A 28 26.41 -3.43 -36.24
CA GLY A 28 27.24 -2.41 -36.88
C GLY A 28 26.28 -1.23 -37.06
N LEU A 29 26.70 -0.04 -36.64
CA LEU A 29 25.90 1.20 -36.67
C LEU A 29 25.72 1.70 -38.11
N THR A 30 24.51 2.19 -38.44
CA THR A 30 24.29 3.08 -39.60
C THR A 30 23.41 4.27 -39.20
N PRO A 31 23.58 5.46 -39.82
CA PRO A 31 23.23 6.74 -39.21
C PRO A 31 21.83 7.26 -39.56
N ALA A 32 21.32 8.11 -38.66
CA ALA A 32 20.02 8.75 -38.68
C ALA A 32 19.86 9.80 -39.79
N GLY A 33 18.67 9.82 -40.41
CA GLY A 33 18.16 10.92 -41.24
C GLY A 33 17.26 11.89 -40.43
N PRO A 34 17.00 13.11 -40.93
CA PRO A 34 16.49 14.22 -40.13
C PRO A 34 14.97 14.16 -39.90
N VAL A 35 14.56 14.56 -38.69
CA VAL A 35 13.19 14.63 -38.18
C VAL A 35 12.50 15.93 -38.64
N PRO A 36 11.28 15.90 -39.23
CA PRO A 36 10.46 17.10 -39.39
C PRO A 36 9.68 17.42 -38.11
N GLY A 37 9.61 18.71 -37.75
CA GLY A 37 8.95 19.22 -36.55
C GLY A 37 7.42 19.05 -36.52
N PRO A 38 6.78 19.28 -35.35
CA PRO A 38 5.40 18.89 -35.10
C PRO A 38 4.43 19.82 -35.82
N ALA A 39 3.67 19.28 -36.76
CA ALA A 39 2.42 19.88 -37.20
C ALA A 39 1.35 19.64 -36.13
N GLN A 40 0.70 20.71 -35.68
CA GLN A 40 -0.44 20.66 -34.78
C GLN A 40 -1.58 19.86 -35.45
N GLY A 41 -1.80 18.65 -34.96
CA GLY A 41 -2.86 17.76 -35.42
C GLY A 41 -4.21 18.14 -34.85
N VAL A 42 -5.15 18.40 -35.75
CA VAL A 42 -6.59 18.46 -35.53
C VAL A 42 -7.04 17.18 -34.82
N GLY A 43 -7.83 17.31 -33.74
CA GLY A 43 -8.24 16.20 -32.87
C GLY A 43 -8.85 15.03 -33.64
N ALA A 44 -8.11 13.92 -33.71
CA ALA A 44 -8.66 12.64 -34.12
C ALA A 44 -9.73 12.24 -33.10
N ALA A 45 -10.92 11.88 -33.58
CA ALA A 45 -11.91 11.21 -32.74
C ALA A 45 -11.26 9.96 -32.15
N ALA A 46 -11.34 9.80 -30.82
CA ALA A 46 -10.80 8.62 -30.15
C ALA A 46 -11.40 7.36 -30.78
N GLU A 47 -10.55 6.40 -31.15
CA GLU A 47 -10.99 5.11 -31.68
C GLU A 47 -11.90 4.44 -30.65
N PRO A 48 -13.05 3.85 -31.05
CA PRO A 48 -13.90 3.14 -30.12
C PRO A 48 -13.11 2.01 -29.44
N PRO A 49 -13.41 1.71 -28.15
CA PRO A 49 -12.79 0.59 -27.47
C PRO A 49 -12.95 -0.71 -28.28
N PRO A 50 -11.94 -1.60 -28.27
CA PRO A 50 -12.05 -2.89 -28.94
C PRO A 50 -13.16 -3.74 -28.31
N ALA A 51 -13.63 -4.76 -29.04
CA ALA A 51 -14.69 -5.65 -28.56
C ALA A 51 -14.24 -6.51 -27.37
N GLU A 52 -12.95 -6.87 -27.31
CA GLU A 52 -12.30 -7.61 -26.22
C GLU A 52 -10.85 -7.15 -26.07
N PHE A 53 -10.15 -7.58 -25.00
CA PHE A 53 -8.72 -7.31 -24.86
C PHE A 53 -7.91 -7.95 -26.00
N GLY A 54 -7.03 -7.15 -26.60
CA GLY A 54 -6.05 -7.59 -27.59
C GLY A 54 -4.67 -7.86 -26.99
N THR A 55 -3.64 -7.61 -27.79
CA THR A 55 -2.22 -7.70 -27.37
C THR A 55 -1.71 -6.47 -26.65
N ASP A 56 -2.52 -5.40 -26.60
CA ASP A 56 -2.15 -4.14 -25.98
C ASP A 56 -3.31 -3.49 -25.23
N TRP A 57 -2.97 -2.59 -24.31
CA TRP A 57 -3.89 -1.75 -23.53
C TRP A 57 -3.17 -0.51 -23.01
N HIS A 58 -3.94 0.50 -22.60
CA HIS A 58 -3.34 1.74 -22.08
C HIS A 58 -2.50 1.49 -20.83
N ASP A 59 -1.46 2.31 -20.70
CA ASP A 59 -0.64 2.37 -19.50
C ASP A 59 -1.47 2.55 -18.22
N PRO A 60 -1.09 1.87 -17.11
CA PRO A 60 -1.76 2.00 -15.84
C PRO A 60 -1.88 3.44 -15.33
N LEU A 61 -3.07 3.80 -14.84
CA LEU A 61 -3.40 5.14 -14.36
C LEU A 61 -4.22 5.08 -13.07
N THR A 62 -3.81 5.86 -12.07
CA THR A 62 -4.55 6.03 -10.82
C THR A 62 -5.43 7.29 -10.86
N ALA A 63 -6.57 7.25 -10.15
CA ALA A 63 -7.44 8.41 -9.96
C ALA A 63 -6.91 9.39 -8.89
N ALA A 64 -5.99 8.96 -8.04
CA ALA A 64 -5.41 9.77 -6.96
C ALA A 64 -4.78 11.08 -7.49
N PRO A 65 -4.77 12.15 -6.67
CA PRO A 65 -4.14 13.41 -7.05
C PRO A 65 -2.63 13.24 -7.19
N PRO A 66 -2.00 14.00 -8.11
CA PRO A 66 -0.54 14.07 -8.15
C PRO A 66 0.00 14.69 -6.86
N VAL A 67 1.26 14.41 -6.54
CA VAL A 67 1.90 15.01 -5.36
C VAL A 67 2.14 16.50 -5.62
N ALA A 68 1.58 17.36 -4.77
CA ALA A 68 1.75 18.81 -4.88
C ALA A 68 3.23 19.21 -4.72
N ARG A 69 3.72 20.09 -5.60
CA ARG A 69 5.11 20.56 -5.65
C ARG A 69 5.15 22.08 -5.53
N PRO A 70 5.95 22.65 -4.60
CA PRO A 70 6.14 24.10 -4.56
C PRO A 70 6.96 24.56 -5.77
N ALA A 71 6.63 25.73 -6.30
CA ALA A 71 7.36 26.37 -7.41
C ALA A 71 8.64 27.06 -6.91
N THR A 72 9.52 26.30 -6.26
CA THR A 72 10.85 26.73 -5.81
C THR A 72 11.94 26.00 -6.58
N ARG A 73 13.20 26.45 -6.44
CA ARG A 73 14.35 25.75 -7.01
C ARG A 73 14.32 24.28 -6.60
N SER A 74 14.49 23.38 -7.57
CA SER A 74 14.52 21.94 -7.33
C SER A 74 15.80 21.27 -7.80
N CYS A 75 16.16 20.17 -7.15
CA CYS A 75 17.30 19.31 -7.49
C CYS A 75 16.80 17.88 -7.60
N GLU A 76 17.25 17.15 -8.61
CA GLU A 76 16.89 15.76 -8.81
C GLU A 76 18.09 14.85 -8.54
N VAL A 77 17.82 13.73 -7.88
CA VAL A 77 18.81 12.66 -7.62
C VAL A 77 18.19 11.34 -8.05
N THR A 78 18.89 10.54 -8.86
CA THR A 78 18.51 9.14 -9.11
C THR A 78 18.86 8.31 -7.88
N LEU A 79 17.86 7.65 -7.30
CA LEU A 79 18.00 6.83 -6.12
C LEU A 79 18.29 5.36 -6.47
N ALA A 80 17.65 4.85 -7.52
CA ALA A 80 17.84 3.51 -8.04
C ALA A 80 17.52 3.47 -9.53
N GLU A 81 18.24 2.65 -10.29
CA GLU A 81 17.93 2.32 -11.69
C GLU A 81 18.33 0.86 -11.90
N ALA A 82 17.35 -0.01 -12.14
CA ALA A 82 17.56 -1.45 -12.06
C ALA A 82 16.56 -2.24 -12.92
N GLU A 83 17.04 -3.36 -13.43
CA GLU A 83 16.21 -4.41 -14.02
C GLU A 83 16.05 -5.58 -13.03
N PHE A 84 14.82 -5.89 -12.65
CA PHE A 84 14.50 -7.00 -11.77
C PHE A 84 14.12 -8.24 -12.59
N ARG A 85 14.96 -9.29 -12.49
CA ARG A 85 14.81 -10.58 -13.19
C ARG A 85 14.57 -11.75 -12.24
N ASP A 86 15.05 -11.62 -11.01
CA ASP A 86 14.96 -12.61 -9.94
C ASP A 86 14.72 -11.92 -8.59
N PHE A 87 15.09 -12.57 -7.48
CA PHE A 87 14.97 -12.05 -6.12
C PHE A 87 16.22 -11.34 -5.61
N THR A 88 17.15 -10.99 -6.49
CA THR A 88 18.35 -10.22 -6.14
C THR A 88 17.97 -8.74 -5.96
N PRO A 89 18.21 -8.16 -4.76
CA PRO A 89 17.92 -6.75 -4.54
C PRO A 89 18.94 -5.86 -5.26
N TYR A 90 18.47 -4.71 -5.77
CA TYR A 90 19.34 -3.60 -6.11
C TYR A 90 19.96 -3.05 -4.82
N ARG A 91 21.27 -2.81 -4.85
CA ARG A 91 22.01 -2.14 -3.78
C ARG A 91 22.79 -0.99 -4.34
N GLY A 92 22.60 0.18 -3.75
CA GLY A 92 23.27 1.41 -4.16
C GLY A 92 23.62 2.28 -2.96
N SER A 93 24.16 3.45 -3.27
CA SER A 93 24.43 4.52 -2.31
C SER A 93 23.76 5.80 -2.77
N TYR A 94 23.20 6.53 -1.82
CA TYR A 94 22.57 7.82 -2.02
C TYR A 94 23.38 8.91 -1.34
N GLU A 95 23.47 10.09 -1.96
CA GLU A 95 23.96 11.32 -1.35
C GLU A 95 22.96 12.47 -1.58
N PRO A 96 22.74 13.34 -0.57
CA PRO A 96 21.84 14.48 -0.71
C PRO A 96 22.37 15.53 -1.70
N PRO A 97 21.48 16.23 -2.44
CA PRO A 97 21.90 17.28 -3.33
C PRO A 97 22.36 18.52 -2.54
N THR A 98 23.55 19.04 -2.84
CA THR A 98 24.08 20.25 -2.17
C THR A 98 23.45 21.54 -2.69
N ALA A 99 23.02 21.55 -3.97
CA ALA A 99 22.55 22.75 -4.66
C ALA A 99 21.16 23.25 -4.21
N CYS A 100 20.40 22.44 -3.47
CA CYS A 100 19.06 22.79 -2.98
C CYS A 100 18.99 22.95 -1.45
N GLY A 101 20.13 23.22 -0.82
CA GLY A 101 20.25 23.39 0.63
C GLY A 101 20.64 22.09 1.33
N PRO A 102 21.24 22.18 2.53
CA PRO A 102 21.88 21.04 3.19
C PRO A 102 20.90 20.06 3.83
N ALA A 103 19.70 20.50 4.23
CA ALA A 103 18.67 19.66 4.84
C ALA A 103 17.29 20.32 4.98
N ASP A 104 17.14 21.63 4.75
CA ASP A 104 15.90 22.38 5.05
C ASP A 104 14.92 22.45 3.87
N TRP A 105 14.68 21.32 3.21
CA TRP A 105 13.79 21.28 2.05
C TRP A 105 12.33 21.52 2.45
N ALA A 106 11.61 22.21 1.57
CA ALA A 106 10.17 22.42 1.70
C ALA A 106 9.37 21.18 1.29
N LYS A 107 9.90 20.40 0.35
CA LYS A 107 9.28 19.18 -0.18
C LYS A 107 10.35 18.25 -0.74
N VAL A 108 10.19 16.94 -0.57
CA VAL A 108 10.91 15.92 -1.31
C VAL A 108 9.89 14.95 -1.90
N VAL A 109 9.91 14.82 -3.23
CA VAL A 109 8.98 13.94 -3.97
C VAL A 109 9.78 12.77 -4.53
N LEU A 110 9.35 11.55 -4.19
CA LEU A 110 9.82 10.34 -4.82
C LEU A 110 8.98 10.08 -6.06
N ARG A 111 9.63 9.71 -7.17
CA ARG A 111 9.00 9.21 -8.38
C ARG A 111 9.63 7.87 -8.77
N LEU A 112 8.81 6.85 -8.95
CA LEU A 112 9.19 5.59 -9.60
C LEU A 112 8.58 5.61 -10.99
N ASP A 113 9.41 5.46 -12.02
CA ASP A 113 9.01 5.19 -13.40
C ASP A 113 9.36 3.73 -13.71
N GLY A 114 8.41 2.99 -14.25
CA GLY A 114 8.58 1.57 -14.58
C GLY A 114 8.14 1.25 -16.00
N LYS A 115 8.73 0.22 -16.58
CA LYS A 115 8.28 -0.40 -17.83
C LYS A 115 8.46 -1.92 -17.77
N VAL A 116 7.52 -2.64 -18.37
CA VAL A 116 7.57 -4.10 -18.48
C VAL A 116 6.77 -4.54 -19.70
N LYS A 117 7.23 -5.58 -20.40
CA LYS A 117 6.55 -6.13 -21.57
C LYS A 117 6.55 -7.65 -21.58
N GLY A 118 5.66 -8.25 -22.36
CA GLY A 118 5.57 -9.71 -22.50
C GLY A 118 4.65 -10.34 -21.44
N ARG A 119 5.09 -11.45 -20.84
CA ARG A 119 4.29 -12.19 -19.87
C ARG A 119 4.89 -12.07 -18.47
N GLN A 120 4.14 -11.49 -17.54
CA GLN A 120 4.52 -11.41 -16.13
C GLN A 120 3.28 -11.28 -15.24
N TYR A 121 3.39 -11.74 -13.99
CA TYR A 121 2.40 -11.43 -12.95
C TYR A 121 2.82 -10.18 -12.18
N ASP A 122 1.88 -9.64 -11.39
CA ASP A 122 2.17 -8.54 -10.50
C ASP A 122 3.18 -8.98 -9.44
N ARG A 123 4.14 -8.09 -9.17
CA ARG A 123 5.22 -8.30 -8.19
C ARG A 123 5.12 -7.25 -7.11
N LEU A 124 5.38 -7.66 -5.88
CA LEU A 124 5.50 -6.73 -4.78
C LEU A 124 6.90 -6.14 -4.75
N GLY A 125 6.94 -4.82 -4.59
CA GLY A 125 8.13 -4.02 -4.54
C GLY A 125 8.26 -3.29 -3.23
N ASN A 126 9.50 -3.13 -2.76
CA ASN A 126 9.83 -2.20 -1.69
C ASN A 126 11.13 -1.46 -2.00
N LEU A 127 11.27 -0.29 -1.40
CA LEU A 127 12.45 0.54 -1.47
C LEU A 127 12.71 1.14 -0.09
N SER A 128 13.93 0.94 0.38
CA SER A 128 14.42 1.47 1.65
C SER A 128 15.68 2.31 1.47
N LEU A 129 15.82 3.31 2.35
CA LEU A 129 16.97 4.18 2.44
C LEU A 129 17.51 4.14 3.88
N GLY A 130 18.71 3.61 4.08
CA GLY A 130 19.25 3.42 5.43
C GLY A 130 18.38 2.51 6.31
N GLY A 131 17.64 1.57 5.70
CA GLY A 131 16.66 0.69 6.38
C GLY A 131 15.27 1.29 6.59
N VAL A 132 15.06 2.58 6.32
CA VAL A 132 13.73 3.23 6.38
C VAL A 132 12.97 2.91 5.11
N GLU A 133 11.83 2.21 5.22
CA GLU A 133 10.99 1.91 4.05
C GLU A 133 10.24 3.17 3.62
N ILE A 134 10.57 3.68 2.43
CA ILE A 134 9.99 4.93 1.90
C ILE A 134 8.96 4.67 0.80
N LEU A 135 8.96 3.48 0.19
CA LEU A 135 7.96 3.06 -0.78
C LEU A 135 7.72 1.55 -0.68
N ARG A 136 6.44 1.18 -0.76
CA ARG A 136 5.97 -0.19 -0.98
C ARG A 136 4.88 -0.17 -2.05
N THR A 137 4.96 -1.11 -2.99
CA THR A 137 4.22 -1.05 -4.26
C THR A 137 3.90 -2.44 -4.81
N SER A 138 2.99 -2.51 -5.77
CA SER A 138 2.70 -3.65 -6.63
C SER A 138 2.90 -3.22 -8.08
N THR A 139 3.58 -4.03 -8.89
CA THR A 139 3.79 -3.74 -10.32
C THR A 139 2.58 -4.17 -11.15
N PRO A 140 2.21 -3.44 -12.21
CA PRO A 140 1.16 -3.89 -13.12
C PRO A 140 1.55 -5.21 -13.81
N GLN A 141 0.53 -5.98 -14.22
CA GLN A 141 0.72 -7.05 -15.19
C GLN A 141 0.79 -6.45 -16.61
N PRO A 142 1.84 -6.75 -17.40
CA PRO A 142 2.08 -6.12 -18.69
C PRO A 142 1.23 -6.68 -19.82
N SER A 143 1.08 -5.87 -20.86
CA SER A 143 0.68 -6.33 -22.19
C SER A 143 1.85 -7.03 -22.89
N PRO A 144 1.55 -7.93 -23.84
CA PRO A 144 2.56 -8.43 -24.79
C PRO A 144 3.45 -7.32 -25.37
N ASP A 145 2.84 -6.20 -25.77
CA ASP A 145 3.52 -5.08 -26.44
C ASP A 145 4.28 -4.17 -25.45
N GLY A 146 3.82 -4.13 -24.20
CA GLY A 146 4.46 -3.46 -23.07
C GLY A 146 3.62 -2.35 -22.47
N VAL A 147 3.87 -2.08 -21.19
CA VAL A 147 3.27 -0.96 -20.47
C VAL A 147 4.35 -0.15 -19.77
N THR A 148 4.10 1.13 -19.58
CA THR A 148 4.82 2.00 -18.66
C THR A 148 3.91 2.48 -17.55
N TRP A 149 4.46 2.75 -16.37
CA TRP A 149 3.68 3.31 -15.26
C TRP A 149 4.55 4.22 -14.41
N SER A 150 3.90 5.06 -13.60
CA SER A 150 4.60 5.87 -12.62
C SER A 150 3.89 5.92 -11.28
N VAL A 151 4.66 6.04 -10.21
CA VAL A 151 4.20 6.23 -8.84
C VAL A 151 4.90 7.46 -8.27
N GLU A 152 4.13 8.36 -7.66
CA GLU A 152 4.68 9.52 -6.95
C GLU A 152 4.31 9.46 -5.47
N LYS A 153 5.26 9.81 -4.60
CA LYS A 153 5.03 9.84 -3.16
C LYS A 153 5.72 11.03 -2.50
N ASP A 154 5.02 11.66 -1.57
CA ASP A 154 5.63 12.65 -0.68
C ASP A 154 6.45 11.94 0.42
N VAL A 155 7.76 12.03 0.30
CA VAL A 155 8.73 11.46 1.25
C VAL A 155 9.38 12.53 2.13
N THR A 156 8.87 13.76 2.13
CA THR A 156 9.41 14.89 2.90
C THR A 156 9.55 14.56 4.39
N ARG A 157 8.63 13.75 4.93
CA ARG A 157 8.66 13.34 6.36
C ARG A 157 9.93 12.58 6.74
N TYR A 158 10.65 11.98 5.79
CA TYR A 158 11.90 11.24 6.02
C TYR A 158 13.15 12.11 5.88
N ARG A 159 13.02 13.44 6.03
CA ARG A 159 14.09 14.41 5.85
C ARG A 159 15.36 14.10 6.63
N ASP A 160 15.23 13.64 7.88
CA ASP A 160 16.37 13.22 8.70
C ASP A 160 17.22 12.15 7.98
N THR A 161 16.59 11.13 7.42
CA THR A 161 17.25 10.08 6.64
C THR A 161 17.84 10.63 5.34
N LEU A 162 17.05 11.46 4.62
CA LEU A 162 17.41 12.03 3.32
C LEU A 162 18.54 13.07 3.39
N ALA A 163 18.78 13.68 4.56
CA ALA A 163 19.82 14.69 4.76
C ALA A 163 21.25 14.13 4.86
N ARG A 164 21.43 12.80 4.76
CA ARG A 164 22.71 12.13 4.96
C ARG A 164 22.97 11.12 3.85
N PRO A 165 24.24 10.79 3.56
CA PRO A 165 24.54 9.63 2.74
C PRO A 165 23.97 8.36 3.35
N GLN A 166 23.35 7.50 2.53
CA GLN A 166 22.67 6.28 2.99
C GLN A 166 22.82 5.15 1.98
N PRO A 167 22.85 3.88 2.42
CA PRO A 167 22.65 2.75 1.52
C PRO A 167 21.21 2.73 1.01
N VAL A 168 21.06 2.38 -0.26
CA VAL A 168 19.77 2.14 -0.92
C VAL A 168 19.60 0.64 -1.10
N GLU A 169 18.46 0.10 -0.71
CA GLU A 169 18.05 -1.24 -1.09
C GLU A 169 16.66 -1.21 -1.70
N MET A 170 16.53 -1.80 -2.89
CA MET A 170 15.24 -1.94 -3.57
C MET A 170 15.09 -3.37 -4.06
N LEU A 171 13.91 -3.95 -3.87
CA LEU A 171 13.59 -5.27 -4.38
C LEU A 171 12.19 -5.26 -4.99
N ILE A 172 12.11 -5.68 -6.25
CA ILE A 172 10.89 -6.19 -6.85
C ILE A 172 11.16 -7.66 -7.20
N GLY A 173 10.73 -8.58 -6.35
CA GLY A 173 11.03 -10.00 -6.51
C GLY A 173 10.39 -10.57 -7.77
N ASN A 174 11.20 -10.97 -8.75
CA ASN A 174 10.70 -11.42 -10.05
C ASN A 174 11.10 -12.87 -10.37
N VAL A 175 10.50 -13.43 -11.41
CA VAL A 175 10.94 -14.68 -12.04
C VAL A 175 10.87 -14.48 -13.54
N VAL A 176 12.01 -14.63 -14.21
CA VAL A 176 12.11 -14.54 -15.67
C VAL A 176 12.58 -15.87 -16.24
N ASN A 177 11.79 -16.44 -17.15
CA ASN A 177 12.06 -17.71 -17.83
C ASN A 177 11.30 -17.77 -19.18
N GLU A 178 11.24 -18.94 -19.82
CA GLU A 178 10.55 -19.16 -21.10
C GLU A 178 9.04 -18.88 -21.05
N THR A 179 8.44 -18.94 -19.86
CA THR A 179 7.01 -18.64 -19.64
C THR A 179 6.81 -17.19 -19.21
N TYR A 180 7.59 -16.71 -18.23
CA TYR A 180 7.52 -15.37 -17.67
C TYR A 180 8.63 -14.53 -18.27
N THR A 181 8.34 -13.83 -19.36
CA THR A 181 9.35 -13.11 -20.15
C THR A 181 9.55 -11.66 -19.72
N GLY A 182 8.66 -11.13 -18.85
CA GLY A 182 8.70 -9.73 -18.45
C GLY A 182 9.78 -9.42 -17.42
N VAL A 183 10.79 -8.68 -17.89
CA VAL A 183 11.79 -8.01 -17.05
C VAL A 183 11.22 -6.67 -16.59
N ILE A 184 11.24 -6.43 -15.29
CA ILE A 184 10.73 -5.19 -14.70
C ILE A 184 11.89 -4.20 -14.63
N ASP A 185 11.86 -3.19 -15.51
CA ASP A 185 12.85 -2.10 -15.54
C ASP A 185 12.24 -0.89 -14.83
N VAL A 186 12.94 -0.39 -13.81
CA VAL A 186 12.49 0.77 -13.02
C VAL A 186 13.62 1.77 -12.81
N LYS A 187 13.22 3.04 -12.77
CA LYS A 187 14.05 4.16 -12.34
C LYS A 187 13.32 4.91 -11.23
N VAL A 188 14.01 5.13 -10.12
CA VAL A 188 13.51 5.92 -8.99
C VAL A 188 14.30 7.20 -8.87
N THR A 189 13.62 8.34 -8.82
CA THR A 189 14.20 9.65 -8.59
C THR A 189 13.61 10.32 -7.35
N LEU A 190 14.41 11.18 -6.72
CA LEU A 190 14.01 12.08 -5.66
C LEU A 190 14.15 13.52 -6.16
N THR A 191 13.06 14.28 -6.17
CA THR A 191 13.07 15.72 -6.45
C THR A 191 12.97 16.51 -5.14
N PHE A 192 14.04 17.23 -4.80
CA PHE A 192 14.15 18.08 -3.62
C PHE A 192 13.77 19.51 -3.99
N HIS A 193 12.77 20.07 -3.35
CA HIS A 193 12.37 21.47 -3.51
C HIS A 193 12.89 22.30 -2.35
N ALA A 194 13.72 23.30 -2.65
CA ALA A 194 14.30 24.18 -1.65
C ALA A 194 13.23 25.01 -0.93
N ALA A 195 13.43 25.27 0.35
CA ALA A 195 12.72 26.34 1.05
C ALA A 195 13.28 27.69 0.61
N GLN A 196 12.44 28.54 0.01
CA GLN A 196 12.86 29.81 -0.55
C GLN A 196 11.73 30.84 -0.46
N GLY A 197 12.10 32.07 -0.07
CA GLY A 197 11.15 33.19 0.04
C GLY A 197 10.04 32.89 1.06
N ALA A 198 8.80 32.89 0.59
CA ALA A 198 7.63 32.58 1.42
C ALA A 198 7.44 31.08 1.70
N VAL A 199 8.07 30.19 0.91
CA VAL A 199 7.98 28.75 1.11
C VAL A 199 8.98 28.35 2.20
N ARG A 200 8.45 27.94 3.36
CA ARG A 200 9.24 27.52 4.52
C ARG A 200 9.64 26.05 4.43
N PRO A 201 10.69 25.63 5.15
CA PRO A 201 10.99 24.21 5.35
C PRO A 201 9.78 23.48 5.95
N ALA A 202 9.57 22.23 5.56
CA ALA A 202 8.49 21.43 6.12
C ALA A 202 8.70 21.20 7.63
N ALA A 203 7.63 21.11 8.41
CA ALA A 203 7.72 20.58 9.76
C ALA A 203 7.79 19.05 9.67
N THR A 204 8.97 18.48 9.94
CA THR A 204 9.22 17.03 9.88
C THR A 204 9.68 16.53 11.24
N PRO A 205 9.74 15.21 11.49
CA PRO A 205 10.44 14.67 12.64
C PRO A 205 11.93 15.06 12.63
N ASP A 206 12.53 15.14 13.81
CA ASP A 206 13.96 15.42 14.00
C ASP A 206 14.82 14.17 13.83
N ARG A 207 14.25 13.00 14.13
CA ARG A 207 14.88 11.68 13.92
C ARG A 207 13.91 10.72 13.27
N VAL A 208 14.44 9.92 12.36
CA VAL A 208 13.73 8.78 11.75
C VAL A 208 14.55 7.53 12.01
N LEU A 209 13.96 6.56 12.73
CA LEU A 209 14.63 5.31 13.09
C LEU A 209 13.91 4.14 12.41
N PRO A 210 14.60 3.29 11.63
CA PRO A 210 14.01 2.06 11.13
C PRO A 210 14.00 0.99 12.23
N LEU A 211 12.89 0.27 12.37
CA LEU A 211 12.83 -0.94 13.21
C LEU A 211 13.25 -2.16 12.38
N THR A 212 14.55 -2.29 12.14
CA THR A 212 15.14 -3.50 11.52
C THR A 212 15.23 -4.67 12.51
N THR A 213 15.24 -4.36 13.80
CA THR A 213 15.03 -5.30 14.90
C THR A 213 14.00 -4.69 15.86
N PRO A 214 13.38 -5.50 16.73
CA PRO A 214 12.49 -4.98 17.76
C PRO A 214 13.18 -4.11 18.83
N SER A 215 14.52 -4.13 18.93
CA SER A 215 15.25 -3.38 19.94
C SER A 215 15.60 -1.99 19.44
N VAL A 216 15.23 -0.95 20.17
CA VAL A 216 15.46 0.45 19.80
C VAL A 216 15.80 1.31 21.00
N THR A 217 16.73 2.25 20.83
CA THR A 217 17.03 3.31 21.79
C THR A 217 16.60 4.64 21.18
N THR A 218 15.72 5.37 21.86
CA THR A 218 15.28 6.70 21.41
C THR A 218 16.13 7.82 22.04
N PRO A 219 16.20 9.02 21.43
CA PRO A 219 16.75 10.18 22.11
C PRO A 219 16.00 10.46 23.41
N ARG A 220 16.72 10.81 24.48
CA ARG A 220 16.16 10.99 25.83
C ARG A 220 15.24 12.20 25.97
N ASN A 221 15.24 13.08 24.99
CA ASN A 221 14.43 14.29 24.93
C ASN A 221 13.31 14.20 23.90
N THR A 222 12.84 13.00 23.55
CA THR A 222 11.74 12.85 22.60
C THR A 222 10.42 13.29 23.21
N GLU A 223 9.70 14.20 22.56
CA GLU A 223 8.41 14.76 23.01
C GLU A 223 7.19 14.35 22.17
N ARG A 224 7.44 13.62 21.07
CA ARG A 224 6.42 12.98 20.25
C ARG A 224 7.03 11.79 19.50
N ILE A 225 6.31 10.68 19.44
CA ILE A 225 6.73 9.47 18.73
C ILE A 225 5.57 8.94 17.92
N LEU A 226 5.74 8.82 16.60
CA LEU A 226 4.84 8.06 15.74
C LEU A 226 5.54 6.82 15.21
N ALA A 227 4.79 5.74 15.02
CA ALA A 227 5.24 4.56 14.28
C ALA A 227 4.43 4.44 12.98
N GLU A 228 5.10 4.29 11.84
CA GLU A 228 4.53 3.97 10.54
C GLU A 228 4.78 2.50 10.23
N VAL A 229 3.72 1.70 10.14
CA VAL A 229 3.79 0.26 9.90
C VAL A 229 3.18 -0.05 8.52
N TYR A 230 3.98 -0.53 7.58
CA TYR A 230 3.47 -1.03 6.30
C TYR A 230 2.96 -2.45 6.47
N ALA A 231 1.72 -2.60 6.96
CA ALA A 231 1.12 -3.91 7.24
C ALA A 231 0.38 -4.47 6.02
N THR A 232 0.95 -5.48 5.37
CA THR A 232 0.40 -6.06 4.13
C THR A 232 0.46 -7.57 4.12
N GLY A 233 -0.71 -8.21 3.91
CA GLY A 233 -0.84 -9.63 3.57
C GLY A 233 -0.47 -9.89 2.10
N SER A 234 0.34 -10.92 1.83
CA SER A 234 0.95 -11.20 0.52
C SER A 234 1.55 -12.61 0.44
N GLY A 235 2.22 -12.93 -0.68
CA GLY A 235 3.14 -14.06 -0.78
C GLY A 235 2.60 -15.30 -1.50
N GLY A 236 1.53 -15.18 -2.30
CA GLY A 236 1.01 -16.27 -3.14
C GLY A 236 0.30 -17.39 -2.37
N GLY A 237 -0.04 -17.15 -1.10
CA GLY A 237 -0.76 -18.08 -0.23
C GLY A 237 -2.05 -17.48 0.32
N CYS A 238 -2.62 -18.12 1.33
CA CYS A 238 -3.90 -17.71 1.94
C CYS A 238 -3.86 -16.29 2.53
N GLU A 239 -2.70 -15.82 3.00
CA GLU A 239 -2.56 -14.47 3.57
C GLU A 239 -2.56 -13.36 2.52
N GLU A 240 -2.49 -13.67 1.22
CA GLU A 240 -2.80 -12.69 0.16
C GLU A 240 -4.30 -12.37 0.11
N TYR A 241 -5.12 -13.35 0.49
CA TYR A 241 -6.59 -13.31 0.47
C TYR A 241 -7.16 -13.52 1.88
N TRP A 242 -6.43 -13.05 2.91
CA TRP A 242 -6.69 -13.34 4.32
C TRP A 242 -8.16 -13.10 4.72
N TYR A 243 -8.81 -12.11 4.12
CA TYR A 243 -10.20 -11.72 4.34
C TYR A 243 -11.25 -12.76 3.87
N MET A 244 -10.85 -13.80 3.13
CA MET A 244 -11.68 -14.95 2.74
C MET A 244 -11.23 -16.26 3.42
N THR A 245 -10.25 -16.22 4.32
CA THR A 245 -9.80 -17.44 4.99
C THR A 245 -10.87 -18.02 5.88
N THR A 246 -10.93 -19.34 5.94
CA THR A 246 -11.95 -20.08 6.70
C THR A 246 -11.31 -20.97 7.76
N PRO A 247 -12.03 -21.28 8.86
CA PRO A 247 -11.62 -22.33 9.78
C PRO A 247 -11.41 -23.68 9.08
N ASP A 248 -10.61 -24.56 9.69
CA ASP A 248 -10.24 -25.85 9.11
C ASP A 248 -11.44 -26.74 8.77
N ALA A 249 -12.51 -26.67 9.56
CA ALA A 249 -13.71 -27.48 9.38
C ALA A 249 -14.53 -27.14 8.12
N ALA A 250 -14.43 -25.91 7.62
CA ALA A 250 -15.18 -25.48 6.43
C ALA A 250 -14.56 -26.06 5.14
N PRO A 251 -15.30 -26.39 4.07
CA PRO A 251 -14.70 -26.91 2.84
C PRO A 251 -14.32 -25.78 1.87
N TYR A 252 -13.27 -25.03 2.20
CA TYR A 252 -12.72 -23.95 1.37
C TYR A 252 -11.19 -24.03 1.29
N SER A 253 -10.61 -23.62 0.17
CA SER A 253 -9.20 -23.78 -0.17
C SER A 253 -8.25 -22.99 0.74
N CYS A 254 -8.64 -21.78 1.17
CA CYS A 254 -7.81 -20.94 2.02
C CYS A 254 -8.15 -21.08 3.51
N LYS A 255 -7.13 -21.41 4.31
CA LYS A 255 -7.28 -21.76 5.73
C LYS A 255 -6.62 -20.77 6.68
N ALA A 256 -7.31 -20.50 7.77
CA ALA A 256 -6.79 -19.87 8.98
C ALA A 256 -7.57 -20.40 10.19
N ALA A 257 -6.87 -20.87 11.22
CA ALA A 257 -7.50 -21.52 12.37
C ALA A 257 -8.61 -20.67 13.01
N ASP A 258 -8.34 -19.38 13.20
CA ASP A 258 -9.25 -18.42 13.82
C ASP A 258 -10.16 -17.68 12.82
N GLY A 259 -10.09 -18.05 11.53
CA GLY A 259 -10.80 -17.38 10.44
C GLY A 259 -10.13 -16.09 9.94
N PRO A 260 -10.89 -15.19 9.29
CA PRO A 260 -10.33 -14.10 8.49
C PRO A 260 -10.05 -12.81 9.26
N TYR A 261 -10.37 -12.71 10.55
CA TYR A 261 -10.10 -11.49 11.30
C TYR A 261 -8.58 -11.23 11.42
N ARG A 262 -8.17 -9.99 11.13
CA ARG A 262 -6.78 -9.52 11.26
C ARG A 262 -6.78 -8.15 11.91
N GLU A 263 -5.84 -7.95 12.84
CA GLU A 263 -5.63 -6.67 13.54
C GLU A 263 -4.13 -6.45 13.69
N VAL A 264 -3.63 -5.27 13.32
CA VAL A 264 -2.22 -4.95 13.42
C VAL A 264 -1.96 -4.30 14.77
N ARG A 265 -1.16 -4.97 15.60
CA ARG A 265 -0.88 -4.59 16.99
C ARG A 265 0.57 -4.15 17.12
N ILE A 266 0.79 -3.05 17.83
CA ILE A 266 2.13 -2.60 18.22
C ILE A 266 2.25 -2.63 19.76
N THR A 267 3.34 -3.19 20.26
CA THR A 267 3.66 -3.27 21.68
C THR A 267 4.93 -2.47 22.01
N VAL A 268 5.00 -1.94 23.23
CA VAL A 268 6.20 -1.34 23.82
C VAL A 268 6.50 -2.09 25.11
N ASP A 269 7.67 -2.72 25.18
CA ASP A 269 8.12 -3.60 26.27
C ASP A 269 7.07 -4.67 26.66
N GLY A 270 6.46 -5.29 25.65
CA GLY A 270 5.42 -6.31 25.82
C GLY A 270 4.03 -5.78 26.18
N ARG A 271 3.87 -4.46 26.40
CA ARG A 271 2.58 -3.83 26.65
C ARG A 271 1.95 -3.32 25.36
N LEU A 272 0.69 -3.67 25.09
CA LEU A 272 -0.03 -3.20 23.92
C LEU A 272 -0.12 -1.66 23.91
N ALA A 273 0.44 -1.04 22.87
CA ALA A 273 0.53 0.41 22.74
C ALA A 273 -0.37 0.96 21.62
N GLY A 274 -0.74 0.12 20.65
CA GLY A 274 -1.64 0.51 19.55
C GLY A 274 -2.26 -0.68 18.83
N ILE A 275 -3.43 -0.46 18.24
CA ILE A 275 -4.20 -1.41 17.44
C ILE A 275 -4.69 -0.73 16.16
N ALA A 276 -4.90 -1.48 15.08
CA ALA A 276 -5.41 -0.94 13.82
C ALA A 276 -6.04 -2.02 12.94
N ALA A 277 -7.05 -1.62 12.16
CA ALA A 277 -7.52 -2.44 11.06
C ALA A 277 -6.53 -2.33 9.88
N PRO A 278 -5.98 -3.45 9.37
CA PRO A 278 -5.18 -3.41 8.15
C PRO A 278 -6.07 -3.03 6.95
N PHE A 279 -5.48 -2.35 5.97
CA PHE A 279 -6.16 -2.12 4.69
C PHE A 279 -6.28 -3.46 3.93
N PRO A 280 -7.47 -3.87 3.45
CA PRO A 280 -7.67 -5.13 2.72
C PRO A 280 -7.20 -4.97 1.27
N THR A 281 -5.88 -4.92 1.07
CA THR A 281 -5.28 -4.70 -0.25
C THR A 281 -5.66 -5.81 -1.22
N VAL A 282 -6.08 -5.41 -2.43
CA VAL A 282 -6.16 -6.29 -3.59
C VAL A 282 -5.00 -5.94 -4.52
N TRP A 283 -4.08 -6.88 -4.72
CA TRP A 283 -2.92 -6.68 -5.59
C TRP A 283 -3.31 -6.68 -7.07
N THR A 284 -2.42 -6.21 -7.94
CA THR A 284 -2.75 -5.94 -9.35
C THR A 284 -2.83 -7.19 -10.25
N GLY A 285 -2.99 -8.36 -9.64
CA GLY A 285 -3.45 -9.61 -10.24
C GLY A 285 -4.49 -10.36 -9.42
N GLY A 286 -4.95 -9.78 -8.30
CA GLY A 286 -5.76 -10.47 -7.30
C GLY A 286 -7.20 -10.73 -7.74
N TRP A 287 -7.96 -11.40 -6.87
CA TRP A 287 -9.37 -11.76 -7.06
C TRP A 287 -9.65 -12.59 -8.32
N SER A 288 -8.71 -13.46 -8.68
CA SER A 288 -8.80 -14.45 -9.78
C SER A 288 -8.98 -13.87 -11.19
N ASN A 289 -9.03 -12.54 -11.37
CA ASN A 289 -9.30 -11.92 -12.66
C ASN A 289 -8.39 -10.71 -12.92
N PRO A 290 -7.26 -10.91 -13.61
CA PRO A 290 -6.24 -9.86 -13.76
C PRO A 290 -6.70 -8.70 -14.68
N PHE A 291 -7.71 -8.92 -15.53
CA PHE A 291 -8.21 -7.90 -16.46
C PHE A 291 -8.91 -6.73 -15.77
N LEU A 292 -9.24 -6.87 -14.48
CA LEU A 292 -9.67 -5.77 -13.63
C LEU A 292 -8.56 -4.72 -13.44
N TRP A 293 -7.30 -5.14 -13.39
CA TRP A 293 -6.22 -4.31 -12.83
C TRP A 293 -5.25 -3.76 -13.87
N TYR A 294 -5.36 -4.20 -15.13
CA TYR A 294 -4.39 -3.91 -16.20
C TYR A 294 -4.18 -2.41 -16.46
N VAL A 295 -5.24 -1.59 -16.33
CA VAL A 295 -5.17 -0.14 -16.53
C VAL A 295 -5.47 0.64 -15.26
N THR A 296 -6.41 0.18 -14.45
CA THR A 296 -6.78 0.84 -13.20
C THR A 296 -6.47 -0.06 -12.01
N PRO A 297 -5.38 0.18 -11.27
CA PRO A 297 -5.05 -0.63 -10.11
C PRO A 297 -6.08 -0.40 -8.98
N GLY A 298 -6.20 -1.37 -8.08
CA GLY A 298 -6.99 -1.21 -6.85
C GLY A 298 -6.45 -0.07 -5.96
N PRO A 299 -7.28 0.49 -5.08
CA PRO A 299 -6.85 1.54 -4.15
C PRO A 299 -5.58 1.13 -3.38
N ARG A 300 -4.63 2.07 -3.25
CA ARG A 300 -3.32 1.89 -2.57
C ARG A 300 -2.39 0.81 -3.11
N ALA A 301 -2.72 0.09 -4.20
CA ALA A 301 -1.86 -1.00 -4.68
C ALA A 301 -0.49 -0.50 -5.19
N PHE A 302 -0.45 0.65 -5.87
CA PHE A 302 0.79 1.25 -6.37
C PHE A 302 1.57 2.06 -5.32
N ASP A 303 0.89 2.67 -4.34
CA ASP A 303 1.53 3.30 -3.18
C ASP A 303 0.80 2.87 -1.91
N VAL A 304 1.35 1.83 -1.29
CA VAL A 304 0.82 1.30 -0.03
C VAL A 304 1.02 2.36 1.05
N GLN A 305 -0.08 2.71 1.72
CA GLN A 305 -0.05 3.64 2.85
C GLN A 305 0.20 2.87 4.16
N PRO A 306 1.16 3.29 5.00
CA PRO A 306 1.37 2.67 6.29
C PRO A 306 0.23 3.01 7.26
N VAL A 307 0.00 2.12 8.22
CA VAL A 307 -0.77 2.43 9.41
C VAL A 307 0.08 3.30 10.33
N VAL A 308 -0.48 4.40 10.84
CA VAL A 308 0.21 5.28 11.79
C VAL A 308 -0.30 5.00 13.20
N TYR A 309 0.62 4.93 14.16
CA TYR A 309 0.36 4.82 15.59
C TYR A 309 1.02 5.99 16.33
N ASP A 310 0.30 6.62 17.26
CA ASP A 310 0.89 7.62 18.15
C ASP A 310 1.34 6.95 19.46
N LEU A 311 2.66 6.77 19.60
CA LEU A 311 3.30 6.15 20.76
C LEU A 311 3.70 7.17 21.83
N THR A 312 3.37 8.45 21.64
CA THR A 312 3.73 9.53 22.58
C THR A 312 3.32 9.26 24.04
N PRO A 313 2.18 8.59 24.34
CA PRO A 313 1.86 8.19 25.72
C PRO A 313 2.95 7.36 26.43
N PHE A 314 3.78 6.65 25.67
CA PHE A 314 4.90 5.83 26.16
C PHE A 314 6.26 6.53 26.10
N ALA A 315 6.35 7.76 25.56
CA ALA A 315 7.65 8.40 25.30
C ALA A 315 8.50 8.60 26.57
N ALA A 316 7.89 8.87 27.73
CA ALA A 316 8.63 8.99 28.98
C ALA A 316 9.36 7.69 29.38
N LEU A 317 8.78 6.52 29.07
CA LEU A 317 9.42 5.23 29.27
C LEU A 317 10.63 5.10 28.32
N LEU A 318 10.42 5.43 27.05
CA LEU A 318 11.42 5.30 25.98
C LEU A 318 12.60 6.29 26.10
N ASN A 319 12.45 7.35 26.90
CA ASN A 319 13.41 8.42 27.10
C ASN A 319 14.48 8.12 28.18
N ASP A 320 14.50 6.91 28.75
CA ASP A 320 15.42 6.57 29.85
C ASP A 320 16.89 6.37 29.40
N GLY A 321 17.13 6.29 28.09
CA GLY A 321 18.44 6.10 27.47
C GLY A 321 18.86 4.64 27.29
N ARG A 322 17.98 3.68 27.60
CA ARG A 322 18.21 2.24 27.45
C ARG A 322 17.53 1.71 26.18
N PRO A 323 17.94 0.53 25.68
CA PRO A 323 17.20 -0.17 24.64
C PRO A 323 15.83 -0.64 25.15
N HIS A 324 14.80 -0.41 24.37
CA HIS A 324 13.42 -0.87 24.58
C HIS A 324 12.99 -1.79 23.44
N ARG A 325 11.98 -2.62 23.71
CA ARG A 325 11.43 -3.55 22.72
C ARG A 325 10.14 -2.99 22.12
N ILE A 326 10.13 -2.71 20.83
CA ILE A 326 8.92 -2.37 20.07
C ILE A 326 8.66 -3.48 19.06
N GLU A 327 7.50 -4.13 19.16
CA GLU A 327 7.12 -5.24 18.27
C GLU A 327 5.81 -4.96 17.57
N VAL A 328 5.75 -5.37 16.30
CA VAL A 328 4.50 -5.40 15.53
C VAL A 328 4.09 -6.86 15.33
N THR A 329 2.81 -7.14 15.56
CA THR A 329 2.20 -8.45 15.31
C THR A 329 0.87 -8.28 14.59
N VAL A 330 0.41 -9.34 13.94
CA VAL A 330 -0.89 -9.37 13.28
C VAL A 330 -1.73 -10.45 13.96
N ALA A 331 -2.83 -10.05 14.59
CA ALA A 331 -3.77 -11.00 15.20
C ALA A 331 -4.29 -11.96 14.12
N GLY A 332 -4.47 -13.24 14.47
CA GLY A 332 -4.85 -14.29 13.52
C GLY A 332 -3.70 -14.84 12.67
N VAL A 333 -2.47 -14.34 12.84
CA VAL A 333 -1.27 -14.84 12.16
C VAL A 333 -0.30 -15.41 13.21
N PRO A 334 -0.11 -16.74 13.26
CA PRO A 334 0.86 -17.38 14.13
C PRO A 334 2.28 -16.81 13.97
N ALA A 335 3.02 -16.71 15.07
CA ALA A 335 4.40 -16.24 15.05
C ALA A 335 5.26 -17.10 14.11
N GLY A 336 6.00 -16.45 13.21
CA GLY A 336 6.85 -17.11 12.22
C GLY A 336 6.13 -17.61 10.96
N GLN A 337 4.79 -17.50 10.89
CA GLN A 337 4.08 -17.76 9.64
C GLN A 337 4.44 -16.69 8.60
N SER A 338 4.73 -17.13 7.38
CA SER A 338 4.97 -16.23 6.25
C SER A 338 3.67 -15.62 5.74
N GLY A 339 3.79 -14.54 4.96
CA GLY A 339 2.67 -13.93 4.24
C GLY A 339 2.22 -12.58 4.77
N TRP A 340 2.77 -12.11 5.89
CA TRP A 340 2.65 -10.70 6.29
C TRP A 340 4.00 -10.02 6.32
N SER A 341 4.02 -8.77 5.88
CA SER A 341 5.17 -7.87 6.02
C SER A 341 4.73 -6.65 6.82
N THR A 342 5.58 -6.20 7.75
CA THR A 342 5.29 -5.10 8.68
C THR A 342 6.54 -4.25 8.97
N PRO A 343 7.32 -3.80 7.98
CA PRO A 343 8.43 -2.90 8.25
C PRO A 343 7.89 -1.62 8.88
N THR A 344 8.66 -1.12 9.82
CA THR A 344 8.20 -0.05 10.70
C THR A 344 9.24 1.06 10.78
N ASN A 345 8.79 2.29 10.55
CA ASN A 345 9.60 3.49 10.76
C ASN A 345 9.11 4.20 12.02
N LEU A 346 10.01 4.62 12.90
CA LEU A 346 9.71 5.54 14.00
C LEU A 346 10.05 6.96 13.58
N LEU A 347 9.14 7.89 13.90
CA LEU A 347 9.24 9.31 13.61
C LEU A 347 9.22 10.05 14.94
N LEU A 348 10.32 10.72 15.28
CA LEU A 348 10.55 11.29 16.60
C LEU A 348 10.73 12.81 16.49
N TRP A 349 10.04 13.55 17.35
CA TRP A 349 10.27 14.98 17.57
C TRP A 349 10.89 15.19 18.94
N GLN A 350 11.89 16.06 19.02
CA GLN A 350 12.70 16.28 20.20
C GLN A 350 12.46 17.68 20.79
N ASP A 351 12.55 17.77 22.12
CA ASP A 351 12.61 19.04 22.82
C ASP A 351 14.03 19.61 22.72
N GLU A 352 14.19 20.71 22.00
CA GLU A 352 15.51 21.31 21.71
C GLU A 352 16.24 21.84 22.97
N THR A 353 15.52 22.07 24.06
CA THR A 353 16.08 22.74 25.25
C THR A 353 16.23 21.82 26.46
N ARG A 354 15.61 20.64 26.43
CA ARG A 354 15.81 19.62 27.46
C ARG A 354 16.75 18.54 27.00
N GLU A 355 17.68 18.16 27.88
CA GLU A 355 18.50 16.96 27.69
C GLU A 355 17.68 15.67 27.89
N VAL A 356 16.69 15.71 28.79
CA VAL A 356 15.78 14.60 29.08
C VAL A 356 14.35 15.13 29.25
N VAL A 357 13.41 14.52 28.55
CA VAL A 357 11.96 14.77 28.70
C VAL A 357 11.39 13.65 29.58
N THR A 358 11.01 14.01 30.79
CA THR A 358 10.41 13.09 31.78
C THR A 358 8.89 13.07 31.66
N GLY A 359 8.25 12.14 32.35
CA GLY A 359 6.79 12.04 32.36
C GLY A 359 6.32 10.69 32.90
N ALA A 360 5.09 10.32 32.59
CA ALA A 360 4.56 9.02 32.93
C ALA A 360 3.43 8.58 31.99
N LEU A 361 3.32 7.27 31.79
CA LEU A 361 2.08 6.64 31.30
C LEU A 361 1.06 6.63 32.45
N THR A 362 -0.09 7.25 32.21
CA THR A 362 -1.14 7.50 33.22
C THR A 362 -2.41 6.66 33.03
N ARG A 363 -2.65 6.14 31.82
CA ARG A 363 -3.81 5.32 31.51
C ARG A 363 -3.45 4.27 30.48
N HIS A 364 -4.00 3.07 30.64
CA HIS A 364 -3.91 1.98 29.69
C HIS A 364 -5.09 1.05 29.96
N GLU A 365 -6.04 1.08 29.05
CA GLU A 365 -7.29 0.34 29.14
C GLU A 365 -7.54 -0.31 27.80
N GLN A 366 -7.67 -1.64 27.80
CA GLN A 366 -8.03 -2.42 26.62
C GLN A 366 -9.32 -3.17 26.92
N SER A 367 -10.21 -3.28 25.92
CA SER A 367 -11.24 -4.31 25.97
C SER A 367 -10.59 -5.68 25.75
N GLU A 368 -11.26 -6.74 26.16
CA GLU A 368 -10.93 -8.05 25.60
C GLU A 368 -11.20 -7.99 24.09
N PRO A 369 -10.27 -8.44 23.22
CA PRO A 369 -10.56 -8.60 21.81
C PRO A 369 -11.72 -9.59 21.65
N ALA A 370 -12.82 -9.14 21.07
CA ALA A 370 -13.97 -9.98 20.80
C ALA A 370 -14.06 -10.27 19.32
N GLY A 371 -14.53 -11.45 18.96
CA GLY A 371 -14.71 -11.83 17.57
C GLY A 371 -15.21 -13.26 17.46
N SER A 372 -15.83 -13.56 16.31
CA SER A 372 -16.29 -14.89 16.01
C SER A 372 -16.26 -15.13 14.50
N SER A 373 -16.06 -16.38 14.11
CA SER A 373 -16.16 -16.85 12.74
C SER A 373 -17.12 -18.03 12.71
N ARG A 374 -18.35 -17.80 12.25
CA ARG A 374 -19.42 -18.79 12.26
C ARG A 374 -19.65 -19.35 10.86
N TRP A 375 -19.17 -20.58 10.64
CA TRP A 375 -19.44 -21.30 9.41
C TRP A 375 -20.81 -21.99 9.47
N THR A 376 -21.61 -21.78 8.43
CA THR A 376 -22.86 -22.48 8.14
C THR A 376 -22.65 -23.34 6.88
N PRO A 377 -22.71 -24.68 7.00
CA PRO A 377 -22.57 -25.58 5.86
C PRO A 377 -23.66 -25.38 4.81
N ALA A 378 -23.30 -25.60 3.54
CA ALA A 378 -24.25 -25.61 2.44
C ALA A 378 -25.28 -26.76 2.57
N ALA A 379 -26.54 -26.45 2.29
CA ALA A 379 -27.51 -27.47 1.86
C ALA A 379 -27.16 -27.94 0.43
N PRO A 380 -27.63 -29.11 -0.02
CA PRO A 380 -27.41 -29.57 -1.40
C PRO A 380 -27.86 -28.51 -2.43
N GLY A 381 -26.93 -28.05 -3.28
CA GLY A 381 -27.18 -27.03 -4.30
C GLY A 381 -27.19 -25.58 -3.79
N ALA A 382 -26.83 -25.33 -2.52
CA ALA A 382 -26.70 -24.01 -1.93
C ALA A 382 -25.23 -23.63 -1.68
N GLU A 383 -25.01 -22.48 -1.05
CA GLU A 383 -23.69 -21.96 -0.69
C GLU A 383 -23.38 -22.26 0.78
N HIS A 384 -22.12 -22.52 1.07
CA HIS A 384 -21.57 -22.36 2.41
C HIS A 384 -21.54 -20.86 2.73
N ARG A 385 -21.62 -20.54 4.02
CA ARG A 385 -21.56 -19.16 4.50
C ARG A 385 -20.64 -19.09 5.72
N LEU A 386 -19.74 -18.11 5.76
CA LEU A 386 -18.97 -17.75 6.93
C LEU A 386 -19.30 -16.31 7.30
N ASP A 387 -19.90 -16.13 8.47
CA ASP A 387 -20.11 -14.82 9.09
C ASP A 387 -18.97 -14.57 10.07
N THR A 388 -18.22 -13.47 9.88
CA THR A 388 -17.15 -13.07 10.78
C THR A 388 -17.41 -11.69 11.36
N GLU A 389 -17.21 -11.57 12.66
CA GLU A 389 -17.23 -10.32 13.41
C GLU A 389 -15.94 -10.22 14.22
N GLY A 390 -15.42 -9.01 14.38
CA GLY A 390 -14.27 -8.75 15.26
C GLY A 390 -14.28 -7.32 15.74
N GLU A 391 -13.90 -7.10 16.99
CA GLU A 391 -13.83 -5.79 17.61
C GLU A 391 -12.75 -5.72 18.70
N HIS A 392 -12.13 -4.56 18.83
CA HIS A 392 -11.18 -4.29 19.90
C HIS A 392 -11.08 -2.78 20.13
N ARG A 393 -10.95 -2.38 21.40
CA ARG A 393 -10.76 -0.98 21.79
C ARG A 393 -9.58 -0.85 22.73
N LEU A 394 -8.73 0.13 22.45
CA LEU A 394 -7.60 0.51 23.30
C LEU A 394 -7.67 2.00 23.62
N THR A 395 -7.38 2.36 24.87
CA THR A 395 -7.10 3.73 25.28
C THR A 395 -5.82 3.79 26.10
N VAL A 396 -4.86 4.59 25.63
CA VAL A 396 -3.60 4.86 26.33
C VAL A 396 -3.43 6.35 26.52
N ALA A 397 -2.95 6.77 27.69
CA ALA A 397 -2.67 8.18 27.96
C ALA A 397 -1.41 8.33 28.80
N GLY A 398 -0.62 9.35 28.50
CA GLY A 398 0.55 9.74 29.27
C GLY A 398 0.75 11.24 29.25
N HIS A 399 1.66 11.73 30.07
CA HIS A 399 2.10 13.13 30.04
C HIS A 399 3.62 13.20 29.95
N LEU A 400 4.09 14.27 29.31
CA LEU A 400 5.50 14.64 29.22
C LEU A 400 5.70 16.03 29.82
N ASP A 401 6.75 16.19 30.60
CA ASP A 401 7.21 17.47 31.11
C ASP A 401 8.25 18.03 30.12
N THR A 402 7.77 18.82 29.17
CA THR A 402 8.61 19.49 28.16
C THR A 402 9.06 20.87 28.65
N SER A 403 9.99 21.50 27.94
CA SER A 403 10.38 22.89 28.14
C SER A 403 9.26 23.88 27.89
N HIS A 404 8.29 23.50 27.07
CA HIS A 404 7.08 24.27 26.78
C HIS A 404 5.96 24.03 27.81
N GLY A 405 6.22 23.21 28.83
CA GLY A 405 5.29 22.84 29.89
C GLY A 405 4.84 21.38 29.81
N ARG A 406 3.94 20.99 30.73
CA ARG A 406 3.39 19.64 30.74
C ARG A 406 2.39 19.45 29.60
N VAL A 407 2.60 18.41 28.79
CA VAL A 407 1.71 18.03 27.68
C VAL A 407 1.17 16.63 27.93
N THR A 408 -0.15 16.51 28.02
CA THR A 408 -0.84 15.21 28.07
C THR A 408 -1.24 14.77 26.68
N THR A 409 -0.98 13.50 26.36
CA THR A 409 -1.43 12.85 25.12
C THR A 409 -2.31 11.66 25.48
N THR A 410 -3.51 11.58 24.92
CA THR A 410 -4.43 10.43 25.00
C THR A 410 -4.72 9.93 23.60
N VAL A 411 -4.55 8.63 23.39
CA VAL A 411 -4.90 7.94 22.15
C VAL A 411 -5.98 6.93 22.48
N THR A 412 -7.12 7.06 21.81
CA THR A 412 -8.18 6.04 21.82
C THR A 412 -8.33 5.53 20.41
N ARG A 413 -8.35 4.21 20.22
CA ARG A 413 -8.63 3.58 18.94
C ARG A 413 -9.58 2.42 19.12
N ALA A 414 -10.60 2.34 18.26
CA ALA A 414 -11.53 1.24 18.19
C ALA A 414 -11.52 0.69 16.76
N VAL A 415 -11.38 -0.63 16.64
CA VAL A 415 -11.42 -1.34 15.36
C VAL A 415 -12.59 -2.29 15.36
N HIS A 416 -13.24 -2.43 14.21
CA HIS A 416 -14.32 -3.39 14.04
C HIS A 416 -14.31 -3.96 12.61
N ASN A 417 -14.69 -5.23 12.47
CA ASN A 417 -14.83 -5.93 11.21
C ASN A 417 -16.15 -6.70 11.19
N THR A 418 -16.84 -6.63 10.05
CA THR A 418 -17.94 -7.54 9.70
C THR A 418 -17.68 -8.09 8.31
N SER A 419 -17.81 -9.39 8.11
CA SER A 419 -17.76 -9.99 6.78
C SER A 419 -18.71 -11.17 6.65
N VAL A 420 -19.22 -11.34 5.43
CA VAL A 420 -20.01 -12.48 5.00
C VAL A 420 -19.35 -13.04 3.75
N HIS A 421 -18.68 -14.18 3.92
CA HIS A 421 -18.07 -14.94 2.85
C HIS A 421 -18.99 -16.10 2.46
N ARG A 422 -19.22 -16.31 1.17
CA ARG A 422 -20.14 -17.31 0.62
C ARG A 422 -19.49 -18.03 -0.54
N TRP A 423 -19.55 -19.35 -0.55
CA TRP A 423 -18.98 -20.13 -1.65
C TRP A 423 -19.73 -21.43 -1.89
N THR A 424 -19.68 -21.94 -3.11
CA THR A 424 -20.18 -23.29 -3.46
C THR A 424 -19.09 -24.34 -3.31
N ASP A 425 -19.47 -25.62 -3.22
CA ASP A 425 -18.50 -26.71 -3.35
C ASP A 425 -17.69 -26.59 -4.65
N GLY A 426 -16.36 -26.69 -4.54
CA GLY A 426 -15.45 -26.51 -5.67
C GLY A 426 -15.19 -25.05 -6.04
N GLU A 427 -15.74 -24.08 -5.30
CA GLU A 427 -15.44 -22.64 -5.38
C GLU A 427 -15.78 -22.01 -6.74
N ASN A 428 -16.70 -22.63 -7.49
CA ASN A 428 -17.20 -22.08 -8.74
C ASN A 428 -18.00 -20.78 -8.54
N ARG A 429 -18.54 -20.55 -7.35
CA ARG A 429 -19.00 -19.24 -6.90
C ARG A 429 -18.31 -18.94 -5.59
N ASP A 430 -17.75 -17.75 -5.49
CA ASP A 430 -17.03 -17.26 -4.32
C ASP A 430 -17.30 -15.75 -4.16
N ALA A 431 -17.93 -15.37 -3.06
CA ALA A 431 -18.43 -14.01 -2.83
C ALA A 431 -18.09 -13.53 -1.42
N LEU A 432 -17.65 -12.28 -1.32
CA LEU A 432 -17.38 -11.61 -0.05
C LEU A 432 -18.10 -10.27 -0.01
N THR A 433 -18.79 -10.00 1.08
CA THR A 433 -19.19 -8.65 1.47
C THR A 433 -18.58 -8.36 2.84
N ALA A 434 -17.72 -7.35 2.94
CA ALA A 434 -16.95 -7.05 4.14
C ALA A 434 -16.79 -5.54 4.37
N THR A 435 -16.76 -5.17 5.64
CA THR A 435 -16.46 -3.82 6.12
C THR A 435 -15.49 -3.87 7.28
N TRP A 436 -14.50 -2.99 7.26
CA TRP A 436 -13.59 -2.71 8.37
C TRP A 436 -13.73 -1.24 8.75
N THR A 437 -13.91 -0.96 10.04
CA THR A 437 -13.91 0.39 10.59
C THR A 437 -12.75 0.56 11.57
N ASP A 438 -12.14 1.74 11.53
CA ASP A 438 -11.01 2.11 12.39
C ASP A 438 -11.20 3.57 12.82
N GLU A 439 -11.64 3.73 14.07
CA GLU A 439 -11.96 5.02 14.68
C GLU A 439 -10.86 5.40 15.66
N GLU A 440 -10.13 6.47 15.35
CA GLU A 440 -8.99 6.94 16.13
C GLU A 440 -9.24 8.36 16.64
N SER A 441 -8.92 8.61 17.89
CA SER A 441 -8.91 9.93 18.49
C SER A 441 -7.61 10.15 19.24
N VAL A 442 -6.81 11.12 18.79
CA VAL A 442 -5.58 11.57 19.45
C VAL A 442 -5.81 12.95 20.03
N THR A 443 -5.76 13.08 21.35
CA THR A 443 -5.83 14.36 22.06
C THR A 443 -4.47 14.71 22.65
N ARG A 444 -3.86 15.81 22.19
CA ARG A 444 -2.61 16.37 22.72
C ARG A 444 -2.88 17.78 23.23
N GLY A 445 -2.82 17.97 24.55
CA GLY A 445 -3.21 19.23 25.18
C GLY A 445 -4.64 19.67 24.78
N PRO A 446 -4.85 20.89 24.25
CA PRO A 446 -6.17 21.38 23.87
C PRO A 446 -6.64 20.91 22.47
N THR A 447 -5.82 20.15 21.75
CA THR A 447 -6.08 19.74 20.37
C THR A 447 -6.46 18.27 20.32
N THR A 448 -7.57 17.96 19.64
CA THR A 448 -8.00 16.60 19.36
C THR A 448 -8.12 16.40 17.86
N THR A 449 -7.43 15.41 17.31
CA THR A 449 -7.65 14.93 15.95
C THR A 449 -8.42 13.62 16.01
N ARG A 450 -9.56 13.55 15.34
CA ARG A 450 -10.31 12.31 15.14
C ARG A 450 -10.21 11.89 13.68
N THR A 451 -9.99 10.61 13.45
CA THR A 451 -9.99 10.01 12.11
C THR A 451 -10.83 8.75 12.13
N ASP A 452 -11.90 8.77 11.36
CA ASP A 452 -12.80 7.63 11.19
C ASP A 452 -12.53 7.04 9.80
N ARG A 453 -12.05 5.80 9.75
CA ARG A 453 -11.73 5.11 8.49
C ARG A 453 -12.72 3.99 8.24
N THR A 454 -13.07 3.78 6.99
CA THR A 454 -13.92 2.67 6.57
C THR A 454 -13.39 2.06 5.29
N TYR A 455 -13.08 0.77 5.33
CA TYR A 455 -12.71 -0.02 4.17
C TYR A 455 -13.86 -0.95 3.83
N THR A 456 -14.23 -1.02 2.56
CA THR A 456 -15.34 -1.88 2.09
C THR A 456 -14.91 -2.72 0.92
N MET A 457 -15.41 -3.95 0.88
CA MET A 457 -15.18 -4.90 -0.19
C MET A 457 -16.48 -5.66 -0.44
N ASP A 458 -16.98 -5.61 -1.67
CA ASP A 458 -18.16 -6.37 -2.09
C ASP A 458 -17.88 -6.94 -3.46
N GLY A 459 -17.68 -8.25 -3.55
CA GLY A 459 -17.24 -8.90 -4.77
C GLY A 459 -17.64 -10.36 -4.88
N GLU A 460 -17.74 -10.82 -6.12
CA GLU A 460 -18.13 -12.19 -6.45
C GLU A 460 -17.37 -12.65 -7.69
N THR A 461 -16.81 -13.86 -7.62
CA THR A 461 -16.30 -14.61 -8.76
C THR A 461 -17.25 -15.77 -9.07
N THR A 462 -17.57 -15.97 -10.35
CA THR A 462 -18.38 -17.09 -10.85
C THR A 462 -17.69 -17.78 -12.02
N LEU A 463 -17.65 -19.11 -12.00
CA LEU A 463 -17.22 -19.95 -13.11
C LEU A 463 -18.46 -20.56 -13.78
N GLY A 464 -18.84 -19.97 -14.92
CA GLY A 464 -20.02 -20.36 -15.69
C GLY A 464 -19.74 -21.43 -16.76
N ALA A 465 -20.72 -21.61 -17.65
CA ALA A 465 -20.58 -22.51 -18.79
C ALA A 465 -19.39 -22.14 -19.69
N GLY A 466 -18.70 -23.16 -20.23
CA GLY A 466 -17.52 -22.97 -21.08
C GLY A 466 -16.31 -22.39 -20.34
N ASP A 467 -16.19 -22.67 -19.03
CA ASP A 467 -15.14 -22.15 -18.15
C ASP A 467 -15.06 -20.61 -18.14
N ARG A 468 -16.21 -19.95 -18.32
CA ARG A 468 -16.26 -18.48 -18.34
C ARG A 468 -16.21 -17.94 -16.91
N LEU A 469 -15.04 -17.47 -16.49
CA LEU A 469 -14.84 -16.85 -15.19
C LEU A 469 -15.22 -15.38 -15.25
N ARG A 470 -16.21 -14.97 -14.46
CA ARG A 470 -16.61 -13.57 -14.27
C ARG A 470 -16.31 -13.14 -12.85
N THR A 471 -15.75 -11.95 -12.70
CA THR A 471 -15.56 -11.29 -11.42
C THR A 471 -16.20 -9.91 -11.46
N VAL A 472 -17.11 -9.65 -10.52
CA VAL A 472 -17.71 -8.34 -10.29
C VAL A 472 -17.34 -7.91 -8.89
N LEU A 473 -16.78 -6.71 -8.73
CA LEU A 473 -16.42 -6.23 -7.40
C LEU A 473 -16.48 -4.71 -7.26
N SER A 474 -16.62 -4.28 -6.01
CA SER A 474 -16.51 -2.89 -5.56
C SER A 474 -15.59 -2.82 -4.34
N LEU A 475 -14.63 -1.90 -4.37
CA LEU A 475 -13.74 -1.59 -3.26
C LEU A 475 -13.95 -0.14 -2.81
N GLY A 476 -13.78 0.12 -1.52
CA GLY A 476 -13.85 1.46 -0.96
C GLY A 476 -12.79 1.69 0.11
N ASP A 477 -12.14 2.86 0.02
CA ASP A 477 -11.25 3.42 1.03
C ASP A 477 -11.77 4.81 1.41
N ARG A 478 -12.28 4.95 2.63
CA ARG A 478 -12.83 6.21 3.13
C ARG A 478 -12.14 6.61 4.42
N ALA A 479 -11.91 7.91 4.57
CA ALA A 479 -11.45 8.49 5.82
C ALA A 479 -12.05 9.88 6.02
N ASP A 480 -12.62 10.12 7.19
CA ASP A 480 -13.04 11.44 7.66
C ASP A 480 -12.13 11.86 8.81
N THR A 481 -11.35 12.92 8.61
CA THR A 481 -10.47 13.49 9.64
C THR A 481 -11.01 14.85 10.06
N VAL A 482 -11.06 15.11 11.37
CA VAL A 482 -11.36 16.43 11.92
C VAL A 482 -10.38 16.78 13.03
N THR A 483 -9.87 18.02 13.02
CA THR A 483 -9.07 18.55 14.12
C THR A 483 -9.86 19.62 14.85
N LEU A 484 -9.98 19.44 16.16
CA LEU A 484 -10.64 20.34 17.09
C LEU A 484 -9.59 20.99 17.99
N ARG A 485 -9.75 22.28 18.29
CA ARG A 485 -8.98 22.98 19.32
C ARG A 485 -9.94 23.64 20.30
N GLY A 486 -9.89 23.25 21.58
CA GLY A 486 -10.86 23.70 22.58
C GLY A 486 -12.32 23.39 22.17
N GLY A 487 -12.55 22.25 21.52
CA GLY A 487 -13.86 21.83 21.01
C GLY A 487 -14.30 22.45 19.68
N ARG A 488 -13.60 23.47 19.17
CA ARG A 488 -13.93 24.10 17.87
C ARG A 488 -13.17 23.44 16.73
N ARG A 489 -13.85 23.10 15.64
CA ARG A 489 -13.20 22.61 14.41
C ARG A 489 -12.28 23.66 13.81
N VAL A 490 -11.00 23.30 13.65
CA VAL A 490 -9.97 24.14 13.01
C VAL A 490 -9.49 23.55 11.69
N ASP A 491 -9.63 22.23 11.49
CA ASP A 491 -9.27 21.56 10.25
C ASP A 491 -10.20 20.35 9.99
N PHE A 492 -10.30 19.94 8.72
CA PHE A 492 -10.94 18.71 8.29
C PHE A 492 -10.39 18.22 6.95
N ALA A 493 -10.48 16.92 6.73
CA ALA A 493 -10.27 16.27 5.46
C ALA A 493 -11.28 15.12 5.28
N ARG A 494 -11.71 14.88 4.05
CA ARG A 494 -12.57 13.74 3.67
C ARG A 494 -12.02 13.08 2.43
N LEU A 495 -11.68 11.81 2.55
CA LEU A 495 -11.23 10.93 1.48
C LEU A 495 -12.34 9.93 1.13
N ASP A 496 -12.59 9.75 -0.16
CA ASP A 496 -13.40 8.65 -0.69
C ASP A 496 -12.79 8.18 -2.02
N ASP A 497 -12.04 7.08 -1.95
CA ASP A 497 -11.49 6.37 -3.09
C ASP A 497 -12.31 5.09 -3.33
N ARG A 498 -12.88 4.96 -4.52
CA ARG A 498 -13.76 3.84 -4.89
C ARG A 498 -13.28 3.22 -6.17
N TYR A 499 -13.37 1.90 -6.22
CA TYR A 499 -13.14 1.12 -7.41
C TYR A 499 -14.36 0.24 -7.67
N THR A 500 -14.77 0.10 -8.92
CA THR A 500 -15.75 -0.89 -9.37
C THR A 500 -15.23 -1.57 -10.62
N GLY A 501 -15.40 -2.88 -10.73
CA GLY A 501 -15.02 -3.61 -11.94
C GLY A 501 -15.93 -4.79 -12.22
N ASP A 502 -16.11 -5.07 -13.49
CA ASP A 502 -16.75 -6.27 -14.03
C ASP A 502 -15.86 -6.79 -15.14
N ALA A 503 -15.26 -7.96 -14.93
CA ALA A 503 -14.37 -8.57 -15.88
C ALA A 503 -14.76 -10.03 -16.09
N THR A 504 -14.57 -10.53 -17.29
CA THR A 504 -14.82 -11.91 -17.64
C THR A 504 -13.73 -12.42 -18.59
N TYR A 505 -13.23 -13.62 -18.37
CA TYR A 505 -12.33 -14.31 -19.29
C TYR A 505 -12.61 -15.82 -19.30
N THR A 506 -12.15 -16.52 -20.33
CA THR A 506 -12.24 -17.97 -20.47
C THR A 506 -11.08 -18.57 -19.68
N ALA A 507 -11.39 -19.26 -18.59
CA ALA A 507 -10.41 -19.92 -17.73
C ALA A 507 -9.96 -21.25 -18.33
N ASN A 508 -8.94 -21.86 -17.73
CA ASN A 508 -8.41 -23.19 -18.09
C ASN A 508 -7.95 -23.37 -19.54
N VAL A 509 -7.76 -22.27 -20.27
CA VAL A 509 -7.20 -22.23 -21.63
C VAL A 509 -5.87 -21.49 -21.68
N PRO A 510 -5.04 -21.72 -22.71
CA PRO A 510 -3.86 -20.90 -23.00
C PRO A 510 -4.17 -19.38 -23.01
N ARG A 511 -3.19 -18.53 -22.69
CA ARG A 511 -3.40 -17.07 -22.48
C ARG A 511 -3.98 -16.38 -23.72
N ASP A 512 -3.55 -16.81 -24.91
CA ASP A 512 -4.00 -16.36 -26.23
C ASP A 512 -5.46 -16.75 -26.54
N GLN A 513 -6.03 -17.70 -25.80
CA GLN A 513 -7.41 -18.18 -25.96
C GLN A 513 -8.37 -17.66 -24.88
N ARG A 514 -7.89 -16.81 -23.96
CA ARG A 514 -8.67 -16.37 -22.81
C ARG A 514 -9.83 -15.43 -23.15
N HIS A 515 -9.87 -14.80 -24.32
CA HIS A 515 -10.96 -13.91 -24.79
C HIS A 515 -11.60 -13.06 -23.68
N ALA A 516 -11.00 -11.93 -23.32
CA ALA A 516 -11.40 -11.22 -22.11
C ALA A 516 -12.22 -9.96 -22.37
N VAL A 517 -13.26 -9.74 -21.55
CA VAL A 517 -13.98 -8.48 -21.46
C VAL A 517 -13.79 -7.85 -20.07
N ALA A 518 -13.61 -6.54 -19.96
CA ALA A 518 -13.67 -5.85 -18.67
C ALA A 518 -14.10 -4.39 -18.81
N THR A 519 -14.89 -3.94 -17.84
CA THR A 519 -15.18 -2.52 -17.59
C THR A 519 -14.80 -2.19 -16.16
N THR A 520 -14.05 -1.10 -15.98
CA THR A 520 -13.58 -0.65 -14.67
C THR A 520 -13.82 0.83 -14.49
N SER A 521 -13.97 1.25 -13.23
CA SER A 521 -14.07 2.67 -12.87
C SER A 521 -13.43 2.88 -11.50
N ALA A 522 -12.45 3.79 -11.45
CA ALA A 522 -11.87 4.32 -10.23
C ALA A 522 -12.29 5.77 -10.04
N ARG A 523 -12.76 6.14 -8.85
CA ARG A 523 -13.09 7.53 -8.51
C ARG A 523 -12.46 7.90 -7.18
N TYR A 524 -11.63 8.92 -7.22
CA TYR A 524 -10.96 9.47 -6.05
C TYR A 524 -11.52 10.85 -5.73
N ARG A 525 -11.98 11.04 -4.49
CA ARG A 525 -12.42 12.34 -3.98
C ARG A 525 -11.65 12.71 -2.73
N LEU A 526 -11.18 13.95 -2.69
CA LEU A 526 -10.55 14.55 -1.53
C LEU A 526 -11.11 15.96 -1.34
N HIS A 527 -11.58 16.23 -0.13
CA HIS A 527 -12.05 17.55 0.29
C HIS A 527 -11.39 17.91 1.61
N GLY A 528 -11.12 19.20 1.83
CA GLY A 528 -10.53 19.65 3.09
C GLY A 528 -9.63 20.85 2.95
N SER A 529 -9.16 21.39 4.07
CA SER A 529 -8.34 22.60 4.07
C SER A 529 -6.98 22.40 3.41
N GLY A 530 -6.41 21.20 3.53
CA GLY A 530 -5.14 20.81 2.92
C GLY A 530 -5.22 20.42 1.45
N THR A 531 -6.42 20.40 0.85
CA THR A 531 -6.58 20.09 -0.58
C THR A 531 -6.40 21.35 -1.40
N PRO A 532 -5.53 21.38 -2.42
CA PRO A 532 -5.44 22.53 -3.33
C PRO A 532 -6.81 22.87 -3.93
N GLY A 533 -7.25 24.12 -3.82
CA GLY A 533 -8.60 24.55 -4.25
C GLY A 533 -9.76 24.04 -3.38
N GLY A 534 -9.49 23.34 -2.28
CA GLY A 534 -10.47 22.79 -1.34
C GLY A 534 -11.22 21.53 -1.82
N CYS A 535 -10.99 21.10 -3.05
CA CYS A 535 -11.61 19.91 -3.64
C CYS A 535 -10.73 19.29 -4.73
N TYR A 536 -10.70 17.96 -4.77
CA TYR A 536 -10.23 17.16 -5.89
C TYR A 536 -11.22 16.00 -6.12
N ASP A 537 -11.72 15.83 -7.34
CA ASP A 537 -12.57 14.70 -7.73
C ASP A 537 -12.18 14.23 -9.14
N ARG A 538 -11.58 13.04 -9.25
CA ARG A 538 -11.20 12.46 -10.56
C ARG A 538 -11.86 11.11 -10.71
N THR A 539 -12.45 10.88 -11.88
CA THR A 539 -12.97 9.58 -12.31
C THR A 539 -12.15 9.09 -13.50
N VAL A 540 -11.64 7.87 -13.41
CA VAL A 540 -10.92 7.15 -14.47
C VAL A 540 -11.76 5.90 -14.78
N GLY A 541 -12.12 5.70 -16.04
CA GLY A 541 -12.95 4.58 -16.48
C GLY A 541 -12.35 3.91 -17.71
N THR A 542 -12.41 2.58 -17.75
CA THR A 542 -11.83 1.81 -18.84
C THR A 542 -12.81 0.76 -19.36
N VAL A 543 -12.71 0.49 -20.66
CA VAL A 543 -13.42 -0.58 -21.35
C VAL A 543 -12.39 -1.29 -22.19
N GLN A 544 -12.19 -2.58 -21.96
CA GLN A 544 -11.24 -3.39 -22.73
C GLN A 544 -9.81 -2.86 -22.77
N GLY A 545 -9.32 -2.34 -21.64
CA GLY A 545 -7.99 -1.75 -21.57
C GLY A 545 -7.89 -0.39 -22.27
N THR A 546 -9.00 0.14 -22.79
CA THR A 546 -9.10 1.48 -23.37
C THR A 546 -9.59 2.47 -22.33
N LEU A 547 -8.86 3.55 -22.10
CA LEU A 547 -9.31 4.66 -21.27
C LEU A 547 -10.47 5.38 -21.97
N THR A 548 -11.68 5.28 -21.40
CA THR A 548 -12.90 5.90 -21.96
C THR A 548 -13.37 7.10 -21.16
N VAL A 549 -12.95 7.20 -19.90
CA VAL A 549 -13.24 8.33 -19.03
C VAL A 549 -11.95 8.74 -18.32
N ASP A 550 -11.54 9.99 -18.48
CA ASP A 550 -10.65 10.68 -17.55
C ASP A 550 -11.23 12.06 -17.30
N ARG A 551 -11.97 12.18 -16.21
CA ARG A 551 -12.71 13.40 -15.90
C ARG A 551 -12.34 13.92 -14.53
N ARG A 552 -11.88 15.16 -14.50
CA ARG A 552 -11.73 15.94 -13.27
C ARG A 552 -12.96 16.81 -13.03
N ARG A 553 -13.32 16.94 -11.77
CA ARG A 553 -14.38 17.79 -11.23
C ARG A 553 -13.81 18.49 -10.02
N CYS A 554 -14.34 19.69 -9.76
CA CYS A 554 -13.63 20.71 -8.99
C CYS A 554 -12.36 21.18 -9.72
#